data_AF-A0A497BAC0-F1
#
_entry.id   AF-A0A497BAC0-F1
#
_cell.length_a   1.000
_cell.length_b   1.000
_cell.length_c   1.000
_cell.angle_alpha   90.00
_cell.angle_beta   90.00
_cell.angle_gamma   90.00
#
_symmetry.space_group_name_H-M   'P 1'
#
loop_
_entity.id
_entity.type
_entity.pdbx_description
1 polymer ?
#
loop_
_entity_poly.entity_id
_entity_poly.type
_entity_poly.pdbx_seq_one_letter_code
_entity_poly.pdbx_strand_id
1 'polypeptide(L)'
;MCCKRTDKGFPLKECISGNFTGWSYLYSGNCMCPECAFLFSDQTFRKRSWVASLSNFRTLKNDEALQVLFSPPEPPFFIYIAKLGKRQAWLSCLHRVASNRHHYFFSHEKYDVPILFERAKAERYAGDVKKALEFGITKSELLTGEFKPKTWKKALERGARDFLKELARRKGDPLWEVMVDVGRK
;
A
#
# COMPACT_ATOMS: atom_id res chain seq x y z
N MET A 1 13.63 8.52 -14.60
CA MET A 1 13.47 7.28 -13.79
C MET A 1 14.78 6.50 -13.83
N CYS A 2 15.11 5.77 -12.75
CA CYS A 2 16.43 5.20 -12.37
C CYS A 2 17.62 6.16 -12.31
N CYS A 3 17.61 7.26 -13.08
CA CYS A 3 18.66 8.29 -13.13
C CYS A 3 20.04 7.75 -13.54
N LYS A 4 20.06 6.56 -14.15
CA LYS A 4 21.28 5.97 -14.71
C LYS A 4 21.42 6.37 -16.17
N ARG A 5 22.65 6.62 -16.60
CA ARG A 5 22.98 6.77 -18.01
C ARG A 5 22.65 5.46 -18.73
N THR A 6 22.07 5.57 -19.91
CA THR A 6 21.78 4.44 -20.80
C THR A 6 22.09 4.83 -22.24
N ASP A 7 22.66 3.89 -23.00
CA ASP A 7 22.90 4.07 -24.43
C ASP A 7 21.76 3.47 -25.29
N LYS A 8 20.76 2.84 -24.65
CA LYS A 8 19.60 2.18 -25.27
C LYS A 8 18.28 2.75 -24.76
N GLY A 9 18.20 4.06 -24.61
CA GLY A 9 17.02 4.75 -24.09
C GLY A 9 15.90 4.86 -25.11
N PHE A 10 14.66 4.70 -24.65
CA PHE A 10 13.45 5.00 -25.41
C PHE A 10 13.01 6.44 -25.17
N PRO A 11 12.57 7.19 -26.19
CA PRO A 11 12.00 8.51 -26.00
C PRO A 11 10.81 8.49 -25.03
N LEU A 12 10.74 9.47 -24.11
CA LEU A 12 9.68 9.51 -23.08
C LEU A 12 8.26 9.46 -23.65
N LYS A 13 8.06 10.10 -24.80
CA LYS A 13 6.77 10.20 -25.51
C LYS A 13 6.27 8.85 -26.03
N GLU A 14 7.17 7.89 -26.25
CA GLU A 14 6.84 6.54 -26.69
C GLU A 14 6.52 5.62 -25.50
N CYS A 15 7.09 5.91 -24.33
CA CYS A 15 6.84 5.13 -23.11
C CYS A 15 5.58 5.56 -22.36
N ILE A 16 5.28 6.86 -22.35
CA ILE A 16 4.21 7.42 -21.52
C ILE A 16 3.42 8.47 -22.30
N SER A 17 2.10 8.42 -22.18
CA SER A 17 1.19 9.39 -22.81
C SER A 17 1.31 10.79 -22.20
N GLY A 18 1.04 11.83 -23.01
CA GLY A 18 1.04 13.21 -22.53
C GLY A 18 0.07 13.47 -21.36
N ASN A 19 -1.05 12.73 -21.31
CA ASN A 19 -2.08 12.83 -20.26
C ASN A 19 -1.72 12.07 -18.97
N PHE A 20 -0.50 11.54 -18.86
CA PHE A 20 -0.06 10.85 -17.67
C PHE A 20 -0.02 11.80 -16.47
N THR A 21 -0.65 11.41 -15.37
CA THR A 21 -0.76 12.28 -14.19
C THR A 21 0.42 12.15 -13.23
N GLY A 22 1.32 11.19 -13.46
CA GLY A 22 2.47 10.91 -12.59
C GLY A 22 3.78 11.56 -13.04
N TRP A 23 3.75 12.54 -13.95
CA TRP A 23 4.97 13.19 -14.47
C TRP A 23 5.84 13.76 -13.35
N SER A 24 5.25 14.27 -12.27
CA SER A 24 5.95 14.84 -11.13
C SER A 24 6.81 13.83 -10.36
N TYR A 25 6.55 12.52 -10.47
CA TYR A 25 7.34 11.48 -9.84
C TYR A 25 8.57 11.07 -10.68
N LEU A 26 8.63 11.52 -11.94
CA LEU A 26 9.76 11.25 -12.80
C LEU A 26 10.81 12.34 -12.60
N TYR A 27 12.02 11.92 -12.24
CA TYR A 27 13.19 12.81 -12.28
C TYR A 27 13.49 13.30 -13.70
N SER A 28 14.28 14.37 -13.79
CA SER A 28 14.74 14.94 -15.05
C SER A 28 15.43 13.89 -15.95
N GLY A 29 15.23 14.04 -17.26
CA GLY A 29 15.77 13.15 -18.28
C GLY A 29 15.02 13.31 -19.60
N ASN A 30 15.61 12.80 -20.69
CA ASN A 30 15.05 12.85 -22.03
C ASN A 30 14.60 11.47 -22.55
N CYS A 31 14.86 10.39 -21.81
CA CYS A 31 14.53 9.02 -22.19
C CYS A 31 14.23 8.11 -20.98
N MET A 32 13.68 6.92 -21.24
CA MET A 32 13.61 5.81 -20.30
C MET A 32 14.57 4.69 -20.71
N CYS A 33 15.32 4.13 -19.76
CA CYS A 33 16.05 2.88 -20.03
C CYS A 33 15.06 1.71 -20.25
N PRO A 34 15.49 0.61 -20.88
CA PRO A 34 14.60 -0.52 -21.18
C PRO A 34 13.88 -1.09 -19.97
N GLU A 35 14.55 -1.17 -18.83
CA GLU A 35 14.00 -1.70 -17.58
C GLU A 35 12.92 -0.77 -17.00
N CYS A 36 13.13 0.55 -17.07
CA CYS A 36 12.12 1.52 -16.66
C CYS A 36 10.93 1.53 -17.61
N ALA A 37 11.19 1.48 -18.92
CA ALA A 37 10.14 1.45 -19.94
C ALA A 37 9.25 0.21 -19.80
N PHE A 38 9.83 -0.93 -19.45
CA PHE A 38 9.09 -2.17 -19.21
C PHE A 38 7.99 -2.01 -18.15
N LEU A 39 8.25 -1.27 -17.07
CA LEU A 39 7.28 -1.02 -16.00
C LEU A 39 6.04 -0.23 -16.45
N PHE A 40 6.13 0.50 -17.57
CA PHE A 40 4.99 1.20 -18.17
C PHE A 40 4.33 0.41 -19.30
N SER A 41 5.04 -0.55 -19.90
CA SER A 41 4.53 -1.38 -20.99
C SER A 41 3.49 -2.40 -20.51
N ASP A 42 3.58 -2.86 -19.26
CA ASP A 42 2.68 -3.87 -18.69
C ASP A 42 1.71 -3.26 -17.67
N GLN A 43 0.40 -3.44 -17.92
CA GLN A 43 -0.66 -2.97 -17.02
C GLN A 43 -0.63 -3.65 -15.65
N THR A 44 0.06 -4.77 -15.49
CA THR A 44 0.24 -5.50 -14.23
C THR A 44 0.79 -4.57 -13.14
N PHE A 45 1.80 -3.76 -13.45
CA PHE A 45 2.44 -2.88 -12.48
C PHE A 45 1.51 -1.77 -11.97
N ARG A 46 0.49 -1.41 -12.75
CA ARG A 46 -0.55 -0.45 -12.36
C ARG A 46 -1.73 -1.13 -11.66
N LYS A 47 -2.19 -2.26 -12.19
CA LYS A 47 -3.50 -2.84 -11.86
C LYS A 47 -3.47 -3.83 -10.71
N ARG A 48 -2.33 -4.44 -10.41
CA ARG A 48 -2.22 -5.52 -9.43
C ARG A 48 -1.31 -5.12 -8.29
N SER A 49 -1.58 -5.67 -7.11
CA SER A 49 -0.62 -5.71 -6.02
C SER A 49 0.54 -6.63 -6.43
N TRP A 50 1.75 -6.30 -6.04
CA TRP A 50 2.93 -7.10 -6.34
C TRP A 50 4.04 -6.92 -5.31
N VAL A 51 4.90 -7.91 -5.24
CA VAL A 51 6.14 -7.89 -4.46
C VAL A 51 7.28 -8.29 -5.38
N ALA A 52 8.40 -7.56 -5.26
CA ALA A 52 9.63 -7.83 -5.97
C ALA A 52 10.79 -7.96 -4.99
N SER A 53 11.68 -8.90 -5.23
CA SER A 53 13.00 -9.04 -4.59
C SER A 53 14.05 -9.28 -5.67
N LEU A 54 15.32 -9.50 -5.28
CA LEU A 54 16.38 -9.83 -6.24
C LEU A 54 16.13 -11.14 -7.00
N SER A 55 15.45 -12.09 -6.37
CA SER A 55 15.27 -13.44 -6.92
C SER A 55 13.88 -13.69 -7.49
N ASN A 56 12.89 -12.85 -7.18
CA ASN A 56 11.51 -13.15 -7.53
C ASN A 56 10.66 -11.88 -7.74
N PHE A 57 9.72 -11.98 -8.67
CA PHE A 57 8.61 -11.05 -8.83
C PHE A 57 7.32 -11.86 -8.85
N ARG A 58 6.32 -11.42 -8.06
CA ARG A 58 4.99 -12.01 -8.16
C ARG A 58 3.90 -10.99 -7.87
N THR A 59 2.77 -11.17 -8.55
CA THR A 59 1.53 -10.46 -8.22
C THR A 59 0.87 -11.10 -7.01
N LEU A 60 0.13 -10.30 -6.24
CA LEU A 60 -0.61 -10.72 -5.07
C LEU A 60 -2.10 -10.72 -5.35
N LYS A 61 -2.80 -11.72 -4.83
CA LYS A 61 -4.24 -11.68 -4.66
C LYS A 61 -4.62 -10.78 -3.48
N ASN A 62 -5.89 -10.35 -3.43
CA ASN A 62 -6.38 -9.42 -2.41
C ASN A 62 -6.32 -9.98 -0.98
N ASP A 63 -6.31 -11.29 -0.81
CA ASP A 63 -6.19 -12.01 0.46
C ASP A 63 -4.74 -12.23 0.90
N GLU A 64 -3.78 -12.20 -0.03
CA GLU A 64 -2.35 -12.37 0.28
C GLU A 64 -1.66 -11.10 0.79
N ALA A 65 -2.25 -9.92 0.54
CA ALA A 65 -1.61 -8.62 0.84
C ALA A 65 -1.21 -8.48 2.32
N LEU A 66 -2.08 -8.89 3.25
CA LEU A 66 -1.79 -8.84 4.68
C LEU A 66 -0.60 -9.76 5.02
N GLN A 67 -0.62 -11.00 4.54
CA GLN A 67 0.44 -11.98 4.80
C GLN A 67 1.79 -11.49 4.28
N VAL A 68 1.83 -10.88 3.08
CA VAL A 68 3.08 -10.39 2.50
C VAL A 68 3.65 -9.20 3.27
N LEU A 69 2.81 -8.34 3.85
CA LEU A 69 3.30 -7.25 4.70
C LEU A 69 3.96 -7.77 6.00
N PHE A 70 3.44 -8.84 6.60
CA PHE A 70 4.04 -9.42 7.83
C PHE A 70 5.17 -10.42 7.57
N SER A 71 5.17 -11.03 6.39
CA SER A 71 6.16 -12.02 5.95
C SER A 71 6.69 -11.68 4.56
N PRO A 72 7.37 -10.53 4.39
CA PRO A 72 7.95 -10.15 3.11
C PRO A 72 9.13 -11.09 2.75
N PRO A 73 9.60 -11.09 1.49
CA PRO A 73 10.82 -11.78 1.09
C PRO A 73 12.05 -11.34 1.90
N GLU A 74 13.16 -12.08 1.75
CA GLU A 74 14.45 -11.60 2.25
C GLU A 74 14.85 -10.30 1.54
N PRO A 75 15.37 -9.31 2.28
CA PRO A 75 15.84 -8.07 1.68
C PRO A 75 16.94 -8.27 0.63
N PRO A 76 17.03 -7.36 -0.37
CA PRO A 76 16.17 -6.21 -0.58
C PRO A 76 14.85 -6.57 -1.28
N PHE A 77 13.76 -5.90 -0.91
CA PHE A 77 12.45 -6.09 -1.53
C PHE A 77 11.67 -4.78 -1.71
N PHE A 78 10.61 -4.82 -2.52
CA PHE A 78 9.65 -3.74 -2.70
C PHE A 78 8.23 -4.30 -2.77
N ILE A 79 7.27 -3.61 -2.13
CA ILE A 79 5.86 -4.00 -2.10
C ILE A 79 4.99 -2.85 -2.61
N TYR A 80 4.08 -3.18 -3.53
CA TYR A 80 2.99 -2.31 -3.96
C TYR A 80 1.65 -2.99 -3.69
N ILE A 81 0.74 -2.27 -3.04
CA ILE A 81 -0.63 -2.71 -2.81
C ILE A 81 -1.56 -1.88 -3.72
N ALA A 82 -2.13 -2.53 -4.73
CA ALA A 82 -3.19 -1.97 -5.55
C ALA A 82 -4.56 -2.24 -4.90
N LYS A 83 -5.48 -1.28 -5.03
CA LYS A 83 -6.85 -1.36 -4.55
C LYS A 83 -7.86 -1.36 -5.70
N LEU A 84 -7.77 -0.38 -6.59
CA LEU A 84 -8.64 -0.19 -7.75
C LEU A 84 -7.89 -0.37 -9.09
N GLY A 85 -6.56 -0.38 -9.06
CA GLY A 85 -5.71 -0.53 -10.24
C GLY A 85 -5.76 0.67 -11.20
N LYS A 86 -6.13 1.84 -10.69
CA LYS A 86 -6.30 3.08 -11.45
C LYS A 86 -5.06 3.97 -11.39
N ARG A 87 -4.24 3.89 -10.35
CA ARG A 87 -3.05 4.75 -10.17
C ARG A 87 -1.76 3.92 -10.14
N GLN A 88 -0.64 4.57 -10.44
CA GLN A 88 0.72 4.00 -10.32
C GLN A 88 1.40 4.61 -9.08
N ALA A 89 0.79 4.46 -7.90
CA ALA A 89 1.31 5.08 -6.67
C ALA A 89 2.68 4.53 -6.25
N TRP A 90 3.12 3.41 -6.81
CA TRP A 90 4.49 2.90 -6.60
C TRP A 90 5.57 3.87 -7.07
N LEU A 91 5.26 4.79 -7.99
CA LEU A 91 6.19 5.81 -8.47
C LEU A 91 6.73 6.70 -7.35
N SER A 92 5.88 7.09 -6.39
CA SER A 92 6.30 7.92 -5.24
C SER A 92 7.22 7.18 -4.27
N CYS A 93 7.30 5.85 -4.38
CA CYS A 93 8.05 4.98 -3.47
C CYS A 93 9.25 4.31 -4.14
N LEU A 94 9.50 4.51 -5.44
CA LEU A 94 10.53 3.81 -6.21
C LEU A 94 11.94 3.80 -5.60
N HIS A 95 12.30 4.84 -4.85
CA HIS A 95 13.61 5.00 -4.21
C HIS A 95 13.67 4.36 -2.81
N ARG A 96 12.60 3.70 -2.35
CA ARG A 96 12.46 3.13 -1.00
C ARG A 96 12.44 1.61 -1.05
N VAL A 97 13.53 1.03 -1.55
CA VAL A 97 13.73 -0.42 -1.48
C VAL A 97 13.96 -0.81 -0.02
N ALA A 98 13.22 -1.80 0.46
CA ALA A 98 13.26 -2.24 1.85
C ALA A 98 14.52 -3.07 2.12
N SER A 99 15.23 -2.74 3.19
CA SER A 99 16.40 -3.48 3.70
C SER A 99 16.12 -4.24 5.01
N ASN A 100 14.93 -4.09 5.59
CA ASN A 100 14.56 -4.66 6.89
C ASN A 100 13.10 -5.17 6.85
N ARG A 101 12.84 -6.37 7.37
CA ARG A 101 11.51 -7.02 7.35
C ARG A 101 10.54 -6.53 8.45
N HIS A 102 11.04 -5.77 9.42
CA HIS A 102 10.28 -5.26 10.57
C HIS A 102 10.01 -3.75 10.49
N HIS A 103 10.77 -3.03 9.68
CA HIS A 103 10.69 -1.58 9.54
C HIS A 103 11.04 -1.18 8.11
N TYR A 104 10.04 -0.88 7.28
CA TYR A 104 10.25 -0.57 5.86
C TYR A 104 9.14 0.30 5.28
N PHE A 105 9.41 0.92 4.14
CA PHE A 105 8.39 1.63 3.37
C PHE A 105 7.79 0.73 2.29
N PHE A 106 6.50 0.87 2.05
CA PHE A 106 5.82 0.26 0.92
C PHE A 106 4.88 1.27 0.26
N SER A 107 4.40 0.96 -0.94
CA SER A 107 3.43 1.80 -1.63
C SER A 107 2.02 1.20 -1.56
N HIS A 108 1.03 2.06 -1.41
CA HIS A 108 -0.38 1.70 -1.47
C HIS A 108 -1.13 2.68 -2.38
N GLU A 109 -1.94 2.17 -3.32
CA GLU A 109 -2.56 2.98 -4.39
C GLU A 109 -3.32 4.23 -3.91
N LYS A 110 -3.91 4.15 -2.71
CA LYS A 110 -4.66 5.25 -2.11
C LYS A 110 -3.80 6.49 -1.83
N TYR A 111 -2.50 6.31 -1.57
CA TYR A 111 -1.62 7.37 -1.11
C TYR A 111 -0.52 7.67 -2.11
N ASP A 112 -0.29 8.94 -2.32
CA ASP A 112 0.79 9.46 -3.15
C ASP A 112 2.13 9.57 -2.37
N VAL A 113 2.20 8.99 -1.18
CA VAL A 113 3.39 8.97 -0.31
C VAL A 113 3.72 7.53 0.13
N PRO A 114 5.01 7.23 0.40
CA PRO A 114 5.41 5.96 1.00
C PRO A 114 4.76 5.74 2.37
N ILE A 115 4.26 4.53 2.61
CA ILE A 115 3.68 4.13 3.89
C ILE A 115 4.75 3.44 4.72
N LEU A 116 4.98 3.93 5.93
CA LEU A 116 5.88 3.29 6.86
C LEU A 116 5.21 2.08 7.51
N PHE A 117 5.79 0.91 7.30
CA PHE A 117 5.44 -0.31 8.00
C PHE A 117 6.36 -0.47 9.22
N GLU A 118 5.77 -0.44 10.41
CA GLU A 118 6.43 -0.75 11.67
C GLU A 118 5.76 -1.98 12.27
N ARG A 119 6.48 -3.11 12.36
CA ARG A 119 5.86 -4.41 12.67
C ARG A 119 5.03 -4.41 13.94
N ALA A 120 5.57 -3.91 15.06
CA ALA A 120 4.85 -3.90 16.33
C ALA A 120 3.56 -3.06 16.27
N LYS A 121 3.59 -1.92 15.54
CA LYS A 121 2.41 -1.08 15.32
C LYS A 121 1.39 -1.77 14.41
N ALA A 122 1.87 -2.37 13.32
CA ALA A 122 1.06 -3.11 12.37
C ALA A 122 0.39 -4.34 13.01
N GLU A 123 1.09 -5.10 13.86
CA GLU A 123 0.54 -6.27 14.56
C GLU A 123 -0.61 -5.85 15.49
N ARG A 124 -0.44 -4.75 16.25
CA ARG A 124 -1.52 -4.18 17.06
C ARG A 124 -2.71 -3.77 16.21
N TYR A 125 -2.46 -3.03 15.12
CA TYR A 125 -3.52 -2.58 14.21
C TYR A 125 -4.27 -3.75 13.57
N ALA A 126 -3.56 -4.75 13.05
CA ALA A 126 -4.16 -5.94 12.46
C ALA A 126 -5.01 -6.72 13.49
N GLY A 127 -4.52 -6.85 14.73
CA GLY A 127 -5.26 -7.46 15.83
C GLY A 127 -6.57 -6.72 16.15
N ASP A 128 -6.52 -5.39 16.20
CA ASP A 128 -7.70 -4.57 16.48
C ASP A 128 -8.68 -4.52 15.30
N VAL A 129 -8.19 -4.50 14.06
CA VAL A 129 -9.03 -4.65 12.86
C VAL A 129 -9.77 -5.98 12.91
N LYS A 130 -9.07 -7.10 13.18
CA LYS A 130 -9.71 -8.42 13.31
C LYS A 130 -10.80 -8.41 14.37
N LYS A 131 -10.48 -7.98 15.60
CA LYS A 131 -11.45 -7.87 16.70
C LYS A 131 -12.66 -7.00 16.33
N ALA A 132 -12.44 -5.87 15.66
CA ALA A 132 -13.50 -4.97 15.24
C ALA A 132 -14.41 -5.61 14.18
N LEU A 133 -13.84 -6.32 13.20
CA LEU A 133 -14.60 -7.01 12.16
C LEU A 133 -15.41 -8.17 12.74
N GLU A 134 -14.86 -8.93 13.70
CA GLU A 134 -15.57 -9.96 14.48
C GLU A 134 -16.69 -9.35 15.34
N PHE A 135 -16.46 -8.16 15.90
CA PHE A 135 -17.49 -7.37 16.60
C PHE A 135 -18.59 -6.88 15.64
N GLY A 136 -18.39 -6.97 14.32
CA GLY A 136 -19.35 -6.56 13.30
C GLY A 136 -19.27 -5.08 12.93
N ILE A 137 -18.19 -4.39 13.30
CA ILE A 137 -17.88 -3.05 12.82
C ILE A 137 -17.50 -3.16 11.34
N THR A 138 -18.03 -2.28 10.50
CA THR A 138 -17.68 -2.28 9.08
C THR A 138 -16.33 -1.62 8.82
N LYS A 139 -15.66 -2.01 7.72
CA LYS A 139 -14.44 -1.31 7.28
C LYS A 139 -14.65 0.17 7.06
N SER A 140 -15.84 0.56 6.58
CA SER A 140 -16.18 1.98 6.42
C SER A 140 -16.13 2.72 7.74
N GLU A 141 -16.74 2.19 8.80
CA GLU A 141 -16.72 2.80 10.13
C GLU A 141 -15.28 2.87 10.70
N LEU A 142 -14.45 1.84 10.45
CA LEU A 142 -13.04 1.86 10.86
C LEU A 142 -12.19 2.90 10.13
N LEU A 143 -12.49 3.17 8.85
CA LEU A 143 -11.80 4.18 8.05
C LEU A 143 -12.25 5.60 8.41
N THR A 144 -13.55 5.81 8.66
CA THR A 144 -14.08 7.15 8.97
C THR A 144 -13.91 7.53 10.44
N GLY A 145 -13.72 6.55 11.33
CA GLY A 145 -13.79 6.74 12.79
C GLY A 145 -15.20 7.09 13.29
N GLU A 146 -16.20 7.02 12.42
CA GLU A 146 -17.58 7.39 12.71
C GLU A 146 -18.42 6.12 12.80
N PHE A 147 -18.80 5.77 14.03
CA PHE A 147 -19.55 4.56 14.32
C PHE A 147 -21.05 4.83 14.35
N LYS A 148 -21.83 3.92 13.78
CA LYS A 148 -23.29 4.02 13.75
C LYS A 148 -23.87 3.94 15.17
N PRO A 149 -25.05 4.52 15.45
CA PRO A 149 -25.70 4.42 16.75
C PRO A 149 -25.89 2.97 17.24
N LYS A 150 -26.19 2.04 16.32
CA LYS A 150 -26.28 0.60 16.62
C LYS A 150 -24.96 0.00 17.11
N THR A 151 -23.84 0.44 16.53
CA THR A 151 -22.48 0.02 16.91
C THR A 151 -22.15 0.52 18.31
N TRP A 152 -22.46 1.79 18.61
CA TRP A 152 -22.31 2.36 19.96
C TRP A 152 -23.16 1.65 21.01
N LYS A 153 -24.44 1.39 20.72
CA LYS A 153 -25.33 0.65 21.62
C LYS A 153 -24.76 -0.72 21.96
N LYS A 154 -24.36 -1.50 20.94
CA LYS A 154 -23.75 -2.82 21.11
C LYS A 154 -22.47 -2.76 21.96
N ALA A 155 -21.65 -1.72 21.79
CA ALA A 155 -20.43 -1.56 22.57
C ALA A 155 -20.69 -1.17 24.02
N LEU A 156 -21.70 -0.35 24.30
CA LEU A 156 -22.10 -0.05 25.68
C LEU A 156 -22.59 -1.32 26.39
N GLU A 157 -23.45 -2.10 25.74
CA GLU A 157 -23.98 -3.37 26.28
C GLU A 157 -22.88 -4.40 26.57
N ARG A 158 -21.78 -4.37 25.80
CA ARG A 158 -20.66 -5.32 25.91
C ARG A 158 -19.43 -4.75 26.63
N GLY A 159 -19.51 -3.57 27.23
CA GLY A 159 -18.37 -2.94 27.91
C GLY A 159 -17.21 -2.54 26.99
N ALA A 160 -17.44 -2.42 25.67
CA ALA A 160 -16.43 -2.13 24.65
C ALA A 160 -16.39 -0.65 24.23
N ARG A 161 -16.91 0.26 25.06
CA ARG A 161 -16.97 1.71 24.75
C ARG A 161 -15.58 2.29 24.48
N ASP A 162 -14.60 1.97 25.31
CA ASP A 162 -13.26 2.55 25.18
C ASP A 162 -12.49 1.96 23.99
N PHE A 163 -12.79 0.70 23.61
CA PHE A 163 -12.30 0.13 22.36
C PHE A 163 -12.76 0.94 21.15
N LEU A 164 -14.04 1.33 21.06
CA LEU A 164 -14.52 2.20 19.97
C LEU A 164 -13.82 3.57 19.96
N LYS A 165 -13.67 4.21 21.12
CA LYS A 165 -12.97 5.50 21.20
C LYS A 165 -11.53 5.38 20.70
N GLU A 166 -10.85 4.30 21.04
CA GLU A 166 -9.47 4.07 20.60
C GLU A 166 -9.39 3.81 19.10
N LEU A 167 -10.35 3.08 18.52
CA LEU A 167 -10.44 2.91 17.07
C LEU A 167 -10.66 4.24 16.35
N ALA A 168 -11.51 5.13 16.87
CA ALA A 168 -11.76 6.44 16.26
C ALA A 168 -10.50 7.31 16.16
N ARG A 169 -9.59 7.20 17.13
CA ARG A 169 -8.34 7.99 17.18
C ARG A 169 -7.36 7.64 16.07
N ARG A 170 -7.53 6.50 15.39
CA ARG A 170 -6.62 6.01 14.35
C ARG A 170 -6.96 6.50 12.95
N LYS A 171 -8.10 7.19 12.79
CA LYS A 171 -8.48 7.84 11.53
C LYS A 171 -7.35 8.73 11.04
N GLY A 172 -7.02 8.64 9.76
CA GLY A 172 -5.97 9.46 9.13
C GLY A 172 -4.55 8.89 9.29
N ASP A 173 -4.32 7.88 10.12
CA ASP A 173 -3.05 7.14 10.11
C ASP A 173 -3.00 6.24 8.84
N PRO A 174 -2.06 6.46 7.91
CA PRO A 174 -2.03 5.71 6.67
C PRO A 174 -1.79 4.21 6.88
N LEU A 175 -0.99 3.82 7.89
CA LEU A 175 -0.76 2.40 8.19
C LEU A 175 -2.04 1.76 8.73
N TRP A 176 -2.80 2.47 9.59
CA TRP A 176 -4.10 2.00 10.07
C TRP A 176 -5.05 1.73 8.91
N GLU A 177 -5.21 2.71 8.02
CA GLU A 177 -6.15 2.61 6.91
C GLU A 177 -5.78 1.49 5.93
N VAL A 178 -4.48 1.24 5.69
CA VAL A 178 -4.03 0.06 4.93
C VAL A 178 -4.39 -1.22 5.67
N MET A 179 -4.14 -1.32 6.98
CA MET A 179 -4.50 -2.52 7.77
C MET A 179 -6.00 -2.80 7.71
N VAL A 180 -6.85 -1.78 7.71
CA VAL A 180 -8.31 -1.94 7.50
C VAL A 180 -8.61 -2.45 6.08
N ASP A 181 -7.91 -1.95 5.06
CA ASP A 181 -8.12 -2.34 3.66
C ASP A 181 -7.74 -3.80 3.40
N VAL A 182 -6.56 -4.21 3.86
CA VAL A 182 -6.04 -5.58 3.65
C VAL A 182 -6.58 -6.57 4.68
N GLY A 183 -7.05 -6.11 5.84
CA GLY A 183 -7.61 -6.95 6.91
C GLY A 183 -8.86 -7.71 6.49
N ARG A 184 -9.08 -8.88 7.09
CA ARG A 184 -10.24 -9.75 6.86
C ARG A 184 -10.78 -10.24 8.21
N LYS A 185 -12.01 -10.77 8.20
CA LYS A 185 -12.57 -11.50 9.34
C LYS A 185 -11.83 -12.82 9.52
#